data_AF-A0A4U7MTF6-F1
#
_entry.id   AF-A0A4U7MTF6-F1
#
_cell.length_a   1.000
_cell.length_b   1.000
_cell.length_c   1.000
_cell.angle_alpha   90.00
_cell.angle_beta   90.00
_cell.angle_gamma   90.00
#
_symmetry.space_group_name_H-M   'P 1'
#
loop_
_entity.id
_entity.type
_entity.pdbx_description
1 polymer ?
#
loop_
_entity_poly.entity_id
_entity_poly.type
_entity_poly.pdbx_seq_one_letter_code
_entity_poly.pdbx_strand_id
1 'polypeptide(L)'
;MSHAATNWAIQQRGLKPTTKIILWHLCDRYNPDYGCFPSQDLLAHDCEVSRSTLNAHLSILETTGLIRRVQRINPATKRQMPTRYILAFEPGFAQDRLPPCPDTGHGKNEPHGSPKTDPESAPESAFDDATEGQKTPNPSPKFAHGAVSDFDPDPCPKNRSFRVQNPDTNPVREPVSKSVKEEEDAQARKILDERFWKALLQALGFDPDGALPGWWQGSSARRHADRWRDELGLSEKEVLDAASQSREDHPAPPDGPKALDRIMQRAAQRKAEDTSRTRRKGRAAPKAKCRSLADLAVFYAEMVNSDKFMPASTISNSMRDAMLAHGLVTQERLRERGVL
;
A
#
# COMPACT_ATOMS: atom_id res chain seq x y z
N MET A 1 -1.84 4.09 -4.22
CA MET A 1 -0.64 3.88 -5.03
C MET A 1 -0.84 4.45 -6.43
N SER A 2 -0.47 5.72 -6.65
CA SER A 2 -0.39 6.30 -7.99
C SER A 2 1.03 6.14 -8.54
N HIS A 3 1.23 5.21 -9.48
CA HIS A 3 2.54 4.94 -10.09
C HIS A 3 3.14 6.16 -10.80
N ALA A 4 2.31 7.04 -11.37
CA ALA A 4 2.77 8.27 -12.00
C ALA A 4 3.35 9.25 -10.97
N ALA A 5 2.66 9.42 -9.84
CA ALA A 5 3.08 10.33 -8.77
C ALA A 5 4.38 9.83 -8.08
N THR A 6 4.50 8.53 -7.80
CA THR A 6 5.72 7.98 -7.18
C THR A 6 6.92 8.05 -8.12
N ASN A 7 6.73 7.84 -9.43
CA ASN A 7 7.77 8.07 -10.44
C ASN A 7 8.22 9.55 -10.49
N TRP A 8 7.28 10.50 -10.40
CA TRP A 8 7.60 11.93 -10.31
C TRP A 8 8.41 12.26 -9.04
N ALA A 9 8.11 11.66 -7.88
CA ALA A 9 8.89 11.82 -6.66
C ALA A 9 10.33 11.29 -6.81
N ILE A 10 10.51 10.16 -7.51
CA ILE A 10 11.83 9.58 -7.82
C ILE A 10 12.64 10.52 -8.73
N GLN A 11 12.00 11.23 -9.66
CA GLN A 11 12.67 12.18 -10.55
C GLN A 11 13.25 13.42 -9.82
N GLN A 12 12.70 13.82 -8.67
CA GLN A 12 13.20 14.98 -7.92
C GLN A 12 14.66 14.80 -7.48
N ARG A 13 15.43 15.90 -7.50
CA ARG A 13 16.87 15.97 -7.16
C ARG A 13 17.11 17.04 -6.10
N GLY A 14 18.28 17.03 -5.45
CA GLY A 14 18.64 18.02 -4.42
C GLY A 14 17.98 17.85 -3.04
N LEU A 15 17.10 16.86 -2.87
CA LEU A 15 16.46 16.56 -1.57
C LEU A 15 17.32 15.64 -0.71
N LYS A 16 17.33 15.87 0.62
CA LYS A 16 17.87 14.92 1.60
C LYS A 16 17.09 13.59 1.53
N PRO A 17 17.73 12.42 1.81
CA PRO A 17 17.08 11.11 1.69
C PRO A 17 15.72 11.01 2.40
N THR A 18 15.65 11.42 3.67
CA THR A 18 14.41 11.42 4.48
C THR A 18 13.33 12.32 3.89
N THR A 19 13.70 13.51 3.39
CA THR A 19 12.77 14.43 2.70
C THR A 19 12.20 13.81 1.42
N LYS A 20 13.03 13.03 0.70
CA LYS A 20 12.61 12.31 -0.51
C LYS A 20 11.70 11.11 -0.20
N ILE A 21 11.94 10.39 0.91
CA ILE A 21 11.05 9.32 1.40
C ILE A 21 9.67 9.90 1.76
N ILE A 22 9.62 11.03 2.48
CA ILE A 22 8.37 11.72 2.83
C ILE A 22 7.60 12.14 1.58
N LEU A 23 8.28 12.72 0.58
CA LEU A 23 7.67 13.08 -0.70
C LEU A 23 7.11 11.84 -1.44
N TRP A 24 7.85 10.74 -1.44
CA TRP A 24 7.42 9.49 -2.07
C TRP A 24 6.16 8.92 -1.39
N HIS A 25 6.11 8.92 -0.06
CA HIS A 25 4.92 8.48 0.69
C HIS A 25 3.69 9.39 0.54
N LEU A 26 3.88 10.70 0.32
CA LEU A 26 2.80 11.60 -0.08
C LEU A 26 2.28 11.27 -1.49
N CYS A 27 3.19 10.98 -2.42
CA CYS A 27 2.86 10.66 -3.81
C CYS A 27 2.18 9.29 -3.96
N ASP A 28 2.58 8.29 -3.16
CA ASP A 28 1.94 6.98 -3.19
C ASP A 28 0.47 7.03 -2.76
N ARG A 29 0.17 7.88 -1.78
CA ARG A 29 -1.18 8.15 -1.23
C ARG A 29 -1.98 9.17 -2.06
N TYR A 30 -1.42 9.72 -3.13
CA TYR A 30 -2.16 10.61 -4.03
C TYR A 30 -3.22 9.86 -4.83
N ASN A 31 -4.43 10.42 -4.88
CA ASN A 31 -5.52 9.99 -5.73
C ASN A 31 -5.96 11.15 -6.65
N PRO A 32 -6.03 10.98 -7.99
CA PRO A 32 -6.44 12.05 -8.92
C PRO A 32 -7.81 12.68 -8.63
N ASP A 33 -8.79 11.89 -8.19
CA ASP A 33 -10.17 12.36 -8.03
C ASP A 33 -10.39 13.11 -6.71
N TYR A 34 -9.68 12.69 -5.66
CA TYR A 34 -9.89 13.17 -4.29
C TYR A 34 -8.76 14.08 -3.79
N GLY A 35 -7.50 13.82 -4.18
CA GLY A 35 -6.28 14.47 -3.66
C GLY A 35 -5.52 13.61 -2.64
N CYS A 36 -4.62 14.23 -1.87
CA CYS A 36 -3.80 13.57 -0.85
C CYS A 36 -4.10 14.14 0.56
N PHE A 37 -4.48 13.28 1.51
CA PHE A 37 -4.87 13.66 2.89
C PHE A 37 -4.37 12.73 4.03
N PRO A 38 -3.12 12.22 4.03
CA PRO A 38 -2.63 11.44 5.16
C PRO A 38 -2.61 12.26 6.46
N SER A 39 -2.94 11.62 7.59
CA SER A 39 -2.69 12.22 8.89
C SER A 39 -1.17 12.35 9.13
N GLN A 40 -0.75 13.34 9.90
CA GLN A 40 0.68 13.50 10.23
C GLN A 40 1.21 12.33 11.05
N ASP A 41 0.39 11.72 11.91
CA ASP A 41 0.78 10.56 12.71
C ASP A 41 1.07 9.33 11.83
N LEU A 42 0.21 9.06 10.84
CA LEU A 42 0.42 7.98 9.87
C LEU A 42 1.66 8.26 9.01
N LEU A 43 1.80 9.48 8.47
CA LEU A 43 2.95 9.85 7.65
C LEU A 43 4.28 9.81 8.45
N ALA A 44 4.26 10.15 9.74
CA ALA A 44 5.41 10.08 10.63
C ALA A 44 5.84 8.63 10.89
N HIS A 45 4.86 7.77 11.22
CA HIS A 45 5.06 6.33 11.38
C HIS A 45 5.65 5.70 10.11
N ASP A 46 5.03 5.94 8.95
CA ASP A 46 5.41 5.29 7.69
C ASP A 46 6.75 5.76 7.14
N CYS A 47 7.20 6.97 7.52
CA CYS A 47 8.51 7.50 7.17
C CYS A 47 9.57 7.27 8.28
N GLU A 48 9.23 6.54 9.35
CA GLU A 48 10.08 6.25 10.52
C GLU A 48 10.72 7.51 11.17
N VAL A 49 9.95 8.61 11.26
CA VAL A 49 10.41 9.88 11.84
C VAL A 49 9.48 10.41 12.92
N SER A 50 10.01 11.21 13.84
CA SER A 50 9.19 11.97 14.79
C SER A 50 8.32 13.03 14.07
N ARG A 51 7.22 13.45 14.69
CA ARG A 51 6.35 14.53 14.17
C ARG A 51 7.07 15.87 14.01
N SER A 52 8.07 16.16 14.85
CA SER A 52 8.90 17.37 14.72
C SER A 52 9.81 17.32 13.49
N THR A 53 10.50 16.19 13.29
CA THR A 53 11.34 15.95 12.10
C THR A 53 10.51 15.91 10.82
N LEU A 54 9.33 15.29 10.85
CA LEU A 54 8.37 15.33 9.73
C LEU A 54 8.00 16.77 9.37
N ASN A 55 7.63 17.61 10.35
CA ASN A 55 7.25 19.00 10.07
C ASN A 55 8.42 19.81 9.51
N ALA A 56 9.65 19.62 9.99
CA ALA A 56 10.84 20.25 9.41
C ALA A 56 11.05 19.86 7.93
N HIS A 57 10.86 18.58 7.59
CA HIS A 57 10.95 18.11 6.20
C HIS A 57 9.77 18.56 5.32
N LEU A 58 8.55 18.66 5.86
CA LEU A 58 7.41 19.24 5.15
C LEU A 58 7.66 20.71 4.82
N SER A 59 8.21 21.50 5.74
CA SER A 59 8.63 22.88 5.46
C SER A 59 9.70 22.96 4.37
N ILE A 60 10.65 22.01 4.31
CA ILE A 60 11.62 21.95 3.18
C ILE A 60 10.89 21.66 1.86
N LEU A 61 9.91 20.76 1.83
CA LEU A 61 9.13 20.44 0.64
C LEU A 61 8.23 21.61 0.18
N GLU A 62 7.77 22.45 1.10
CA GLU A 62 7.04 23.70 0.79
C GLU A 62 7.98 24.79 0.27
N THR A 63 9.14 25.01 0.92
CA THR A 63 10.14 26.01 0.49
C THR A 63 10.78 25.65 -0.86
N THR A 64 10.96 24.35 -1.14
CA THR A 64 11.36 23.87 -2.49
C THR A 64 10.20 23.85 -3.48
N GLY A 65 8.98 24.16 -3.03
CA GLY A 65 7.81 24.33 -3.88
C GLY A 65 7.30 23.04 -4.51
N LEU A 66 7.56 21.89 -3.88
CA LEU A 66 7.14 20.56 -4.32
C LEU A 66 5.77 20.16 -3.74
N ILE A 67 5.38 20.74 -2.60
CA ILE A 67 4.08 20.54 -1.96
C ILE A 67 3.51 21.88 -1.47
N ARG A 68 2.20 21.90 -1.17
CA ARG A 68 1.53 22.95 -0.39
C ARG A 68 0.53 22.33 0.57
N ARG A 69 0.60 22.65 1.87
CA ARG A 69 -0.38 22.21 2.88
C ARG A 69 -1.57 23.17 2.93
N VAL A 70 -2.78 22.64 2.83
CA VAL A 70 -4.03 23.38 3.03
C VAL A 70 -4.78 22.77 4.21
N GLN A 71 -4.83 23.52 5.31
CA GLN A 71 -5.70 23.18 6.43
C GLN A 71 -7.16 23.34 6.04
N ARG A 72 -8.02 22.43 6.49
CA ARG A 72 -9.45 22.42 6.14
C ARG A 72 -10.28 22.37 7.41
N ILE A 73 -11.39 23.08 7.42
CA ILE A 73 -12.38 23.08 8.50
C ILE A 73 -13.72 22.71 7.88
N ASN A 74 -14.48 21.82 8.52
CA ASN A 74 -15.81 21.47 8.06
C ASN A 74 -16.74 22.70 8.25
N PRO A 75 -17.39 23.22 7.19
CA PRO A 75 -18.13 24.47 7.26
C PRO A 75 -19.34 24.39 8.20
N ALA A 76 -19.97 23.21 8.31
CA ALA A 76 -21.17 22.96 9.10
C ALA A 76 -20.84 22.61 10.56
N THR A 77 -19.87 21.72 10.80
CA THR A 77 -19.54 21.25 12.16
C THR A 77 -18.41 22.02 12.85
N LYS A 78 -17.74 22.93 12.12
CA LYS A 78 -16.54 23.68 12.55
C LYS A 78 -15.36 22.83 13.04
N ARG A 79 -15.41 21.51 12.87
CA ARG A 79 -14.32 20.59 13.21
C ARG A 79 -13.19 20.68 12.19
N GLN A 80 -11.95 20.54 12.65
CA GLN A 80 -10.78 20.42 11.78
C GLN A 80 -10.89 19.13 10.93
N MET A 81 -10.59 19.25 9.65
CA MET A 81 -10.52 18.14 8.70
C MET A 81 -9.06 17.78 8.41
N PRO A 82 -8.78 16.57 7.89
CA PRO A 82 -7.44 16.20 7.45
C PRO A 82 -6.82 17.23 6.49
N THR A 83 -5.57 17.62 6.77
CA THR A 83 -4.78 18.53 5.94
C THR A 83 -4.67 17.98 4.52
N ARG A 84 -5.01 18.81 3.52
CA ARG A 84 -4.73 18.48 2.12
C ARG A 84 -3.28 18.79 1.82
N TYR A 85 -2.58 17.83 1.23
CA TYR A 85 -1.28 18.06 0.61
C TYR A 85 -1.54 18.17 -0.90
N ILE A 86 -1.22 19.32 -1.47
CA ILE A 86 -1.30 19.57 -2.91
C ILE A 86 0.11 19.40 -3.47
N LEU A 87 0.29 18.48 -4.42
CA LEU A 87 1.57 18.14 -5.02
C LEU A 87 1.85 19.04 -6.23
N ALA A 88 3.10 19.36 -6.51
CA ALA A 88 3.46 20.32 -7.56
C ALA A 88 3.14 19.89 -9.00
N PHE A 89 2.75 18.62 -9.23
CA PHE A 89 2.23 18.13 -10.51
C PHE A 89 0.69 18.24 -10.63
N GLU A 90 -0.03 18.63 -9.56
CA GLU A 90 -1.48 18.84 -9.63
C GLU A 90 -1.82 20.06 -10.52
N PRO A 91 -2.85 19.97 -11.39
CA PRO A 91 -3.30 21.12 -12.16
C PRO A 91 -3.78 22.24 -11.24
N GLY A 92 -3.33 23.47 -11.48
CA GLY A 92 -3.62 24.61 -10.61
C GLY A 92 -2.74 24.71 -9.36
N PHE A 93 -1.59 24.04 -9.33
CA PHE A 93 -0.57 24.26 -8.29
C PHE A 93 0.04 25.67 -8.40
N ALA A 94 -0.52 26.62 -7.66
CA ALA A 94 0.12 27.89 -7.34
C ALA A 94 1.02 27.72 -6.10
N GLN A 95 2.27 28.18 -6.20
CA GLN A 95 3.11 28.44 -5.03
C GLN A 95 2.70 29.79 -4.46
N ASP A 96 2.00 29.78 -3.32
CA ASP A 96 1.76 30.98 -2.52
C ASP A 96 3.10 31.46 -1.95
N ARG A 97 3.89 32.21 -2.74
CA ARG A 97 5.14 32.86 -2.30
C ARG A 97 4.83 34.03 -1.37
N LEU A 98 4.35 33.72 -0.17
CA LEU A 98 4.37 34.62 0.96
C LEU A 98 5.56 34.24 1.87
N PRO A 99 6.34 35.22 2.37
CA PRO A 99 7.31 34.94 3.42
C PRO A 99 6.58 34.36 4.65
N PRO A 100 7.26 33.60 5.53
CA PRO A 100 6.60 32.91 6.63
C PRO A 100 5.91 33.91 7.57
N CYS A 101 4.57 33.98 7.48
CA CYS A 101 3.78 34.77 8.42
C CYS A 101 3.92 34.18 9.83
N PRO A 102 4.04 35.03 10.86
CA PRO A 102 4.49 34.61 12.18
C PRO A 102 3.44 33.79 12.93
N ASP A 103 3.96 33.15 13.98
CA ASP A 103 3.29 32.23 14.90
C ASP A 103 1.83 32.56 15.21
N THR A 104 0.90 31.64 14.88
CA THR A 104 -0.51 31.77 15.25
C THR A 104 -0.68 31.35 16.69
N GLY A 105 -0.54 32.32 17.59
CA GLY A 105 -0.42 32.10 19.03
C GLY A 105 -1.58 31.35 19.68
N HIS A 106 -1.27 30.59 20.73
CA HIS A 106 -2.27 30.13 21.69
C HIS A 106 -2.66 31.28 22.64
N GLY A 107 -3.96 31.36 22.93
CA GLY A 107 -4.54 32.50 23.61
C GLY A 107 -4.26 32.53 25.12
N LYS A 108 -4.01 33.75 25.60
CA LYS A 108 -4.51 34.35 26.86
C LYS A 108 -4.71 33.43 28.06
N ASN A 109 -3.89 33.65 29.09
CA ASN A 109 -4.34 33.64 30.48
C ASN A 109 -3.62 34.77 31.24
N GLU A 110 -4.30 35.92 31.30
CA GLU A 110 -4.18 36.88 32.39
C GLU A 110 -5.34 36.54 33.34
N PRO A 111 -5.18 36.64 34.69
CA PRO A 111 -5.17 37.99 35.25
C PRO A 111 -4.43 38.26 36.57
N HIS A 112 -4.16 39.56 36.75
CA HIS A 112 -4.02 40.34 38.00
C HIS A 112 -2.61 40.51 38.59
N GLY A 113 -2.10 41.74 38.51
CA GLY A 113 -0.86 42.14 39.18
C GLY A 113 -0.32 43.55 38.84
N SER A 114 -1.16 44.56 38.64
CA SER A 114 -0.71 45.96 38.55
C SER A 114 -0.33 46.51 39.95
N PRO A 115 0.30 47.69 40.12
CA PRO A 115 0.74 48.66 39.10
C PRO A 115 2.14 49.32 39.38
N LYS A 116 2.48 50.33 38.54
CA LYS A 116 3.50 51.39 38.75
C LYS A 116 4.97 50.96 38.49
N THR A 117 5.85 51.77 37.88
CA THR A 117 5.75 53.18 37.44
C THR A 117 6.76 53.45 36.30
N ASP A 118 6.35 54.19 35.28
CA ASP A 118 7.24 55.07 34.49
C ASP A 118 7.76 56.21 35.42
N PRO A 119 8.80 57.02 35.09
CA PRO A 119 9.24 57.33 33.73
C PRO A 119 10.74 57.63 33.48
N GLU A 120 10.99 58.05 32.23
CA GLU A 120 11.85 59.20 31.84
C GLU A 120 13.36 59.06 31.53
N SER A 121 13.69 59.73 30.41
CA SER A 121 14.88 60.56 30.14
C SER A 121 16.22 59.92 29.75
N ALA A 122 16.47 60.01 28.43
CA ALA A 122 17.76 60.44 27.87
C ALA A 122 17.90 61.99 28.03
N PRO A 123 18.90 62.71 27.47
CA PRO A 123 20.09 62.30 26.68
C PRO A 123 21.38 63.02 27.18
N GLU A 124 22.27 63.42 26.24
CA GLU A 124 23.40 64.38 26.36
C GLU A 124 24.71 63.77 26.94
N SER A 125 25.77 63.58 26.15
CA SER A 125 26.69 64.58 25.55
C SER A 125 27.35 65.44 26.63
N ALA A 126 28.68 65.53 26.71
CA ALA A 126 29.50 66.26 25.75
C ALA A 126 31.00 66.22 26.15
N PHE A 127 31.92 66.24 25.16
CA PHE A 127 33.24 66.91 25.22
C PHE A 127 34.28 66.35 26.25
N ASP A 128 35.60 66.50 26.11
CA ASP A 128 36.47 66.72 24.93
C ASP A 128 37.91 66.25 25.29
N ASP A 129 38.83 66.48 24.37
CA ASP A 129 40.28 66.70 24.58
C ASP A 129 41.24 65.49 24.58
N ALA A 130 42.45 65.77 24.07
CA ALA A 130 43.48 64.81 23.69
C ALA A 130 44.65 64.82 24.67
N THR A 131 45.38 63.69 24.75
CA THR A 131 46.86 63.69 24.88
C THR A 131 47.39 62.30 24.49
N GLU A 132 48.52 62.26 23.80
CA GLU A 132 49.18 61.04 23.37
C GLU A 132 49.84 60.26 24.52
N GLY A 133 49.94 58.93 24.34
CA GLY A 133 51.22 58.27 24.58
C GLY A 133 51.33 57.30 25.76
N GLN A 134 51.79 56.10 25.39
CA GLN A 134 52.53 55.12 26.19
C GLN A 134 51.76 54.04 26.99
N LYS A 135 51.77 52.85 26.37
CA LYS A 135 52.04 51.51 26.94
C LYS A 135 51.33 51.06 28.23
N THR A 136 50.57 49.98 28.01
CA THR A 136 50.21 48.90 28.96
C THR A 136 49.23 49.25 30.08
N PRO A 137 48.20 48.41 30.21
CA PRO A 137 48.05 47.70 31.47
C PRO A 137 47.75 46.21 31.27
N ASN A 138 48.53 45.36 31.92
CA ASN A 138 47.98 44.15 32.52
C ASN A 138 48.82 43.83 33.76
N PRO A 139 48.21 43.89 34.95
CA PRO A 139 48.23 42.68 35.76
C PRO A 139 46.91 42.45 36.52
N SER A 140 46.05 41.60 35.97
CA SER A 140 45.11 40.83 36.79
C SER A 140 45.81 39.55 37.30
N PRO A 141 45.88 39.26 38.63
CA PRO A 141 46.70 38.16 39.14
C PRO A 141 46.02 36.77 39.13
N LYS A 142 46.89 35.77 38.91
CA LYS A 142 46.91 34.34 39.31
C LYS A 142 45.98 33.98 40.49
N PHE A 143 45.38 32.78 40.60
CA PHE A 143 45.87 31.40 40.37
C PHE A 143 44.76 30.54 39.68
N ALA A 144 44.95 29.52 38.82
CA ALA A 144 45.87 28.35 38.79
C ALA A 144 45.58 27.34 39.94
N HIS A 145 45.43 26.02 39.79
CA HIS A 145 45.40 25.04 38.67
C HIS A 145 44.20 24.07 38.91
N GLY A 146 43.76 23.15 38.05
CA GLY A 146 44.19 22.68 36.71
C GLY A 146 44.21 21.14 36.64
N ALA A 147 43.59 20.51 35.63
CA ALA A 147 43.50 19.05 35.46
C ALA A 147 43.82 18.61 34.02
N VAL A 148 44.76 17.70 33.88
CA VAL A 148 45.14 17.03 32.62
C VAL A 148 44.18 15.85 32.41
N SER A 149 43.74 15.62 31.17
CA SER A 149 42.98 14.42 30.80
C SER A 149 43.53 13.86 29.49
N ASP A 150 44.24 12.74 29.59
CA ASP A 150 44.77 11.98 28.46
C ASP A 150 43.62 11.38 27.63
N PHE A 151 43.32 12.00 26.50
CA PHE A 151 42.64 11.35 25.39
C PHE A 151 43.38 11.68 24.11
N ASP A 152 44.02 10.66 23.53
CA ASP A 152 44.62 10.70 22.20
C ASP A 152 43.62 11.20 21.15
N PRO A 153 44.07 11.87 20.08
CA PRO A 153 43.23 12.05 18.89
C PRO A 153 42.85 10.67 18.35
N ASP A 154 41.54 10.41 18.30
CA ASP A 154 40.95 9.13 17.88
C ASP A 154 41.60 8.66 16.56
N PRO A 155 42.30 7.51 16.52
CA PRO A 155 43.17 7.17 15.41
C PRO A 155 42.37 6.97 14.13
N CYS A 156 42.81 7.66 13.06
CA CYS A 156 42.22 7.59 11.73
C CYS A 156 41.78 6.16 11.35
N PRO A 157 40.59 5.99 10.74
CA PRO A 157 39.98 4.68 10.54
C PRO A 157 40.93 3.73 9.80
N LYS A 158 41.42 2.73 10.53
CA LYS A 158 42.33 1.71 10.00
C LYS A 158 41.62 0.93 8.90
N ASN A 159 42.06 1.14 7.66
CA ASN A 159 41.56 0.45 6.47
C ASN A 159 41.47 -1.07 6.68
N ARG A 160 40.24 -1.61 6.75
CA ARG A 160 39.97 -3.05 6.73
C ARG A 160 39.14 -3.42 5.51
N SER A 161 39.82 -4.04 4.54
CA SER A 161 39.28 -5.00 3.56
C SER A 161 37.96 -4.71 2.81
N PHE A 162 37.51 -3.47 2.66
CA PHE A 162 36.57 -3.08 1.60
C PHE A 162 37.00 -1.75 0.96
N ARG A 163 37.72 -1.87 -0.17
CA ARG A 163 38.22 -0.75 -0.95
C ARG A 163 37.13 -0.24 -1.91
N VAL A 164 36.39 0.80 -1.51
CA VAL A 164 36.06 1.94 -2.40
C VAL A 164 35.95 3.21 -1.55
N GLN A 165 37.05 3.96 -1.44
CA GLN A 165 36.97 5.42 -1.42
C GLN A 165 37.41 5.90 -2.80
N ASN A 166 36.54 6.63 -3.49
CA ASN A 166 36.93 7.41 -4.65
C ASN A 166 36.08 8.70 -4.65
N PRO A 167 36.50 9.76 -3.95
CA PRO A 167 35.84 11.04 -4.02
C PRO A 167 36.07 11.68 -5.40
N ASP A 168 35.00 12.22 -5.97
CA ASP A 168 35.00 13.18 -7.09
C ASP A 168 35.92 12.89 -8.28
N THR A 169 35.42 12.04 -9.18
CA THR A 169 35.50 12.38 -10.62
C THR A 169 34.08 12.49 -11.14
N ASN A 170 33.71 13.68 -11.64
CA ASN A 170 32.50 13.89 -12.43
C ASN A 170 32.87 13.81 -13.93
N PRO A 171 32.88 12.62 -14.57
CA PRO A 171 32.84 12.57 -16.01
C PRO A 171 31.46 13.03 -16.46
N VAL A 172 31.42 14.16 -17.16
CA VAL A 172 30.25 14.62 -17.91
C VAL A 172 29.72 13.44 -18.73
N ARG A 173 28.52 12.94 -18.41
CA ARG A 173 27.83 11.99 -19.27
C ARG A 173 27.30 12.75 -20.48
N GLU A 174 28.01 12.63 -21.59
CA GLU A 174 27.45 12.89 -22.92
C GLU A 174 26.15 12.08 -23.11
N PRO A 175 25.18 12.58 -23.91
CA PRO A 175 23.90 11.91 -24.10
C PRO A 175 24.10 10.51 -24.71
N VAL A 176 23.66 9.48 -23.99
CA VAL A 176 23.92 8.07 -24.32
C VAL A 176 23.16 7.64 -25.57
N SER A 177 23.82 7.72 -26.72
CA SER A 177 23.33 7.20 -28.01
C SER A 177 23.77 5.74 -28.22
N LYS A 178 23.26 4.81 -27.39
CA LYS A 178 23.15 3.35 -27.64
C LYS A 178 22.41 2.64 -26.49
N SER A 179 21.68 1.58 -26.82
CA SER A 179 20.88 0.79 -25.88
C SER A 179 21.76 0.02 -24.89
N VAL A 180 21.44 0.15 -23.59
CA VAL A 180 22.11 -0.57 -22.50
C VAL A 180 21.70 -2.05 -22.53
N LYS A 181 22.68 -2.95 -22.55
CA LYS A 181 22.46 -4.40 -22.38
C LYS A 181 22.29 -4.78 -20.92
N GLU A 182 21.63 -5.91 -20.73
CA GLU A 182 21.29 -6.53 -19.44
C GLU A 182 22.52 -6.79 -18.56
N GLU A 183 22.32 -6.70 -17.24
CA GLU A 183 23.21 -7.27 -16.24
C GLU A 183 22.40 -8.38 -15.53
N GLU A 184 22.87 -9.62 -15.69
CA GLU A 184 22.21 -10.85 -15.29
C GLU A 184 23.03 -11.49 -14.16
N ASP A 185 22.43 -11.68 -12.97
CA ASP A 185 22.20 -13.02 -12.38
C ASP A 185 21.75 -12.96 -10.91
N ALA A 186 20.58 -13.56 -10.62
CA ALA A 186 20.23 -14.14 -9.31
C ALA A 186 18.81 -14.78 -9.30
N GLN A 187 18.48 -15.62 -10.29
CA GLN A 187 17.61 -16.80 -10.11
C GLN A 187 17.38 -17.52 -11.45
N ALA A 188 18.04 -18.66 -11.62
CA ALA A 188 17.72 -19.64 -12.66
C ALA A 188 16.38 -20.34 -12.36
N ARG A 189 15.27 -19.63 -12.61
CA ARG A 189 13.98 -20.25 -12.87
C ARG A 189 13.89 -20.49 -14.37
N LYS A 190 13.37 -21.66 -14.77
CA LYS A 190 13.33 -22.12 -16.16
C LYS A 190 12.77 -21.02 -17.06
N ILE A 191 13.59 -20.49 -17.96
CA ILE A 191 13.13 -19.61 -19.05
C ILE A 191 11.98 -20.34 -19.75
N LEU A 192 10.87 -19.65 -20.02
CA LEU A 192 9.74 -20.20 -20.80
C LEU A 192 10.23 -21.06 -21.96
N ASP A 193 9.56 -22.20 -22.18
CA ASP A 193 9.79 -22.98 -23.40
C ASP A 193 9.58 -22.05 -24.60
N GLU A 194 10.62 -21.91 -25.43
CA GLU A 194 10.62 -21.09 -26.63
C GLU A 194 9.42 -21.44 -27.53
N ARG A 195 9.01 -22.73 -27.54
CA ARG A 195 7.84 -23.20 -28.27
C ARG A 195 6.54 -22.59 -27.76
N PHE A 196 6.35 -22.55 -26.43
CA PHE A 196 5.18 -21.93 -25.82
C PHE A 196 5.18 -20.41 -26.05
N TRP A 197 6.33 -19.74 -25.93
CA TRP A 197 6.44 -18.30 -26.17
C TRP A 197 6.07 -17.95 -27.62
N LYS A 198 6.56 -18.71 -28.61
CA LYS A 198 6.17 -18.54 -30.02
C LYS A 198 4.69 -18.82 -30.26
N ALA A 199 4.12 -19.86 -29.66
CA ALA A 199 2.69 -20.17 -29.75
C ALA A 199 1.82 -19.05 -29.14
N LEU A 200 2.25 -18.44 -28.04
CA LEU A 200 1.56 -17.31 -27.39
C LEU A 200 1.57 -16.07 -28.27
N LEU A 201 2.71 -15.73 -28.88
CA LEU A 201 2.80 -14.63 -29.83
C LEU A 201 1.87 -14.84 -31.04
N GLN A 202 1.88 -16.05 -31.62
CA GLN A 202 1.02 -16.41 -32.74
C GLN A 202 -0.48 -16.33 -32.37
N ALA A 203 -0.87 -16.83 -31.18
CA ALA A 203 -2.23 -16.72 -30.65
C ALA A 203 -2.70 -15.27 -30.43
N LEU A 204 -1.75 -14.34 -30.24
CA LEU A 204 -2.02 -12.91 -30.09
C LEU A 204 -1.97 -12.11 -31.40
N GLY A 205 -1.70 -12.77 -32.53
CA GLY A 205 -1.59 -12.15 -33.85
C GLY A 205 -0.23 -11.51 -34.13
N PHE A 206 0.81 -11.82 -33.36
CA PHE A 206 2.19 -11.41 -33.64
C PHE A 206 2.93 -12.46 -34.46
N ASP A 207 3.85 -12.00 -35.32
CA ASP A 207 4.85 -12.86 -35.96
C ASP A 207 5.93 -13.23 -34.91
N PRO A 208 6.11 -14.52 -34.57
CA PRO A 208 7.08 -14.95 -33.57
C PRO A 208 8.55 -14.78 -34.00
N ASP A 209 8.83 -14.61 -35.29
CA ASP A 209 10.17 -14.39 -35.85
C ASP A 209 10.34 -12.96 -36.40
N GLY A 210 9.30 -12.12 -36.26
CA GLY A 210 9.27 -10.73 -36.72
C GLY A 210 9.64 -9.68 -35.66
N ALA A 211 9.53 -8.41 -36.04
CA ALA A 211 9.82 -7.28 -35.16
C ALA A 211 8.68 -7.03 -34.15
N LEU A 212 8.81 -7.58 -32.94
CA LEU A 212 7.85 -7.39 -31.85
C LEU A 212 7.86 -5.95 -31.29
N PRO A 213 6.72 -5.44 -30.76
CA PRO A 213 6.71 -4.18 -30.01
C PRO A 213 7.62 -4.22 -28.78
N GLY A 214 8.17 -3.09 -28.35
CA GLY A 214 9.17 -3.03 -27.27
C GLY A 214 8.75 -3.66 -25.93
N TRP A 215 7.45 -3.67 -25.61
CA TRP A 215 6.91 -4.32 -24.40
C TRP A 215 6.80 -5.85 -24.49
N TRP A 216 6.91 -6.41 -25.70
CA TRP A 216 6.95 -7.85 -25.98
C TRP A 216 8.37 -8.36 -26.22
N GLN A 217 9.37 -7.48 -26.26
CA GLN A 217 10.79 -7.83 -26.42
C GLN A 217 11.44 -8.22 -25.08
N GLY A 218 12.44 -9.10 -25.15
CA GLY A 218 13.35 -9.40 -24.04
C GLY A 218 12.85 -10.37 -22.98
N SER A 219 13.69 -10.56 -21.96
CA SER A 219 13.50 -11.51 -20.85
C SER A 219 12.32 -11.15 -19.93
N SER A 220 11.98 -9.86 -19.82
CA SER A 220 10.90 -9.34 -18.97
C SER A 220 9.50 -9.78 -19.43
N ALA A 221 9.23 -9.75 -20.73
CA ALA A 221 7.95 -10.15 -21.30
C ALA A 221 7.70 -11.66 -21.09
N ARG A 222 8.74 -12.47 -21.25
CA ARG A 222 8.73 -13.92 -20.98
C ARG A 222 8.44 -14.22 -19.50
N ARG A 223 9.19 -13.59 -18.59
CA ARG A 223 8.95 -13.67 -17.13
C ARG A 223 7.55 -13.19 -16.70
N HIS A 224 6.89 -12.35 -17.50
CA HIS A 224 5.51 -11.94 -17.23
C HIS A 224 4.52 -13.06 -17.56
N ALA A 225 4.68 -13.76 -18.68
CA ALA A 225 3.84 -14.89 -19.03
C ALA A 225 4.11 -16.15 -18.17
N ASP A 226 5.35 -16.36 -17.69
CA ASP A 226 5.65 -17.38 -16.67
C ASP A 226 4.81 -17.19 -15.39
N ARG A 227 4.64 -15.95 -14.93
CA ARG A 227 3.85 -15.68 -13.72
C ARG A 227 2.38 -16.07 -13.84
N TRP A 228 1.79 -16.12 -15.03
CA TRP A 228 0.44 -16.67 -15.19
C TRP A 228 0.40 -18.19 -14.95
N ARG A 229 1.49 -18.90 -15.23
CA ARG A 229 1.61 -20.34 -14.96
C ARG A 229 1.93 -20.59 -13.48
N ASP A 230 2.89 -19.86 -12.93
CA ASP A 230 3.36 -20.00 -11.54
C ASP A 230 2.37 -19.44 -10.49
N GLU A 231 1.85 -18.23 -10.68
CA GLU A 231 1.01 -17.53 -9.67
C GLU A 231 -0.47 -17.81 -9.83
N LEU A 232 -0.99 -17.95 -11.06
CA LEU A 232 -2.41 -18.24 -11.32
C LEU A 232 -2.70 -19.73 -11.54
N GLY A 233 -1.67 -20.59 -11.60
CA GLY A 233 -1.83 -22.03 -11.80
C GLY A 233 -2.42 -22.42 -13.16
N LEU A 234 -2.28 -21.56 -14.17
CA LEU A 234 -2.73 -21.84 -15.55
C LEU A 234 -1.73 -22.75 -16.25
N SER A 235 -2.25 -23.76 -16.95
CA SER A 235 -1.45 -24.55 -17.88
C SER A 235 -1.22 -23.80 -19.19
N GLU A 236 -0.21 -24.20 -19.95
CA GLU A 236 0.13 -23.59 -21.24
C GLU A 236 -1.07 -23.52 -22.18
N LYS A 237 -1.87 -24.59 -22.27
CA LYS A 237 -3.08 -24.61 -23.11
C LYS A 237 -4.11 -23.57 -22.66
N GLU A 238 -4.40 -23.50 -21.36
CA GLU A 238 -5.37 -22.53 -20.82
C GLU A 238 -4.92 -21.08 -21.04
N VAL A 239 -3.60 -20.81 -21.02
CA VAL A 239 -3.06 -19.48 -21.38
C VAL A 239 -3.23 -19.19 -22.87
N LEU A 240 -2.94 -20.15 -23.76
CA LEU A 240 -3.10 -20.00 -25.21
C LEU A 240 -4.57 -19.85 -25.62
N ASP A 241 -5.47 -20.62 -25.02
CA ASP A 241 -6.91 -20.54 -25.25
C ASP A 241 -7.46 -19.18 -24.80
N ALA A 242 -7.07 -18.70 -23.61
CA ALA A 242 -7.48 -17.39 -23.10
C ALA A 242 -6.88 -16.21 -23.90
N ALA A 243 -5.66 -16.36 -24.40
CA ALA A 243 -5.03 -15.39 -25.31
C ALA A 243 -5.76 -15.32 -26.66
N SER A 244 -6.11 -16.49 -27.23
CA SER A 244 -6.85 -16.59 -28.49
C SER A 244 -8.25 -16.00 -28.37
N GLN A 245 -9.02 -16.40 -27.33
CA GLN A 245 -10.34 -15.84 -27.05
C GLN A 245 -10.30 -14.32 -26.83
N SER A 246 -9.22 -13.79 -26.24
CA SER A 246 -9.04 -12.34 -26.13
C SER A 246 -8.94 -11.63 -27.49
N ARG A 247 -8.52 -12.32 -28.56
CA ARG A 247 -8.47 -11.73 -29.93
C ARG A 247 -9.84 -11.71 -30.60
N GLU A 248 -10.74 -12.63 -30.24
CA GLU A 248 -12.15 -12.62 -30.68
C GLU A 248 -12.87 -11.38 -30.13
N ASP A 249 -12.70 -11.09 -28.84
CA ASP A 249 -13.28 -9.90 -28.18
C ASP A 249 -12.59 -8.59 -28.60
N HIS A 250 -11.27 -8.62 -28.83
CA HIS A 250 -10.42 -7.46 -29.08
C HIS A 250 -9.40 -7.75 -30.20
N PRO A 251 -9.72 -7.48 -31.48
CA PRO A 251 -8.87 -7.91 -32.61
C PRO A 251 -7.53 -7.18 -32.72
N ALA A 252 -7.41 -5.95 -32.20
CA ALA A 252 -6.16 -5.20 -32.20
C ALA A 252 -5.17 -5.76 -31.16
N PRO A 253 -3.93 -6.13 -31.53
CA PRO A 253 -2.97 -6.83 -30.65
C PRO A 253 -2.68 -6.05 -29.35
N PRO A 254 -2.42 -6.74 -28.22
CA PRO A 254 -2.21 -6.08 -26.94
C PRO A 254 -0.88 -5.33 -26.88
N ASP A 255 -0.88 -4.11 -26.33
CA ASP A 255 0.32 -3.27 -26.19
C ASP A 255 1.50 -3.95 -25.48
N GLY A 256 1.21 -4.87 -24.56
CA GLY A 256 2.19 -5.63 -23.79
C GLY A 256 1.54 -6.78 -22.99
N PRO A 257 2.33 -7.71 -22.42
CA PRO A 257 1.82 -8.86 -21.67
C PRO A 257 0.82 -8.49 -20.59
N LYS A 258 1.10 -7.41 -19.84
CA LYS A 258 0.25 -6.90 -18.75
C LYS A 258 -1.22 -6.64 -19.13
N ALA A 259 -1.51 -6.33 -20.40
CA ALA A 259 -2.89 -6.16 -20.87
C ALA A 259 -3.74 -7.44 -20.72
N LEU A 260 -3.09 -8.61 -20.73
CA LEU A 260 -3.73 -9.91 -20.58
C LEU A 260 -3.94 -10.33 -19.12
N ASP A 261 -3.34 -9.65 -18.13
CA ASP A 261 -3.43 -10.04 -16.70
C ASP A 261 -4.89 -10.23 -16.24
N ARG A 262 -5.79 -9.33 -16.62
CA ARG A 262 -7.21 -9.40 -16.25
C ARG A 262 -7.95 -10.54 -16.95
N ILE A 263 -7.50 -10.93 -18.14
CA ILE A 263 -8.05 -12.08 -18.88
C ILE A 263 -7.56 -13.38 -18.25
N MET A 264 -6.27 -13.48 -17.92
CA MET A 264 -5.68 -14.64 -17.25
C MET A 264 -6.26 -14.84 -15.84
N GLN A 265 -6.48 -13.77 -15.08
CA GLN A 265 -7.19 -13.84 -13.80
C GLN A 265 -8.63 -14.37 -13.94
N ARG A 266 -9.37 -13.96 -14.97
CA ARG A 266 -10.71 -14.50 -15.27
C ARG A 266 -10.66 -15.98 -15.70
N ALA A 267 -9.67 -16.38 -16.49
CA ALA A 267 -9.47 -17.78 -16.88
C ALA A 267 -9.18 -18.65 -15.64
N ALA A 268 -8.32 -18.18 -14.73
CA ALA A 268 -8.01 -18.86 -13.48
C ALA A 268 -9.22 -18.95 -12.54
N GLN A 269 -10.05 -17.90 -12.46
CA GLN A 269 -11.32 -17.92 -11.72
C GLN A 269 -12.29 -18.96 -12.31
N ARG A 270 -12.51 -18.97 -13.63
CA ARG A 270 -13.34 -19.97 -14.31
C ARG A 270 -12.84 -21.40 -14.06
N LYS A 271 -11.53 -21.63 -14.14
CA LYS A 271 -10.88 -22.92 -13.81
C LYS A 271 -11.14 -23.35 -12.36
N ALA A 272 -11.03 -22.44 -11.39
CA ALA A 272 -11.33 -22.72 -10.00
C ALA A 272 -12.81 -23.02 -9.77
N GLU A 273 -13.71 -22.27 -10.40
CA GLU A 273 -15.16 -22.51 -10.39
C GLU A 273 -15.50 -23.87 -10.97
N ASP A 274 -14.93 -24.24 -12.13
CA ASP A 274 -15.16 -25.54 -12.78
C ASP A 274 -14.57 -26.71 -12.00
N THR A 275 -13.42 -26.52 -11.36
CA THR A 275 -12.86 -27.51 -10.42
C THR A 275 -13.80 -27.69 -9.23
N SER A 276 -14.36 -26.60 -8.69
CA SER A 276 -15.33 -26.65 -7.59
C SER A 276 -16.66 -27.30 -8.00
N ARG A 277 -17.14 -27.02 -9.22
CA ARG A 277 -18.37 -27.57 -9.82
C ARG A 277 -18.23 -29.06 -10.08
N THR A 278 -17.09 -29.46 -10.63
CA THR A 278 -16.72 -30.87 -10.83
C THR A 278 -16.58 -31.59 -9.49
N ARG A 279 -15.96 -30.97 -8.48
CA ARG A 279 -15.87 -31.53 -7.12
C ARG A 279 -17.24 -31.66 -6.45
N ARG A 280 -18.18 -30.73 -6.67
CA ARG A 280 -19.58 -30.85 -6.19
C ARG A 280 -20.34 -31.95 -6.93
N LYS A 281 -20.13 -32.12 -8.24
CA LYS A 281 -20.76 -33.18 -9.05
C LYS A 281 -20.20 -34.58 -8.74
N GLY A 282 -18.89 -34.68 -8.52
CA GLY A 282 -18.20 -35.90 -8.09
C GLY A 282 -18.46 -36.24 -6.61
N ARG A 283 -18.62 -35.22 -5.76
CA ARG A 283 -19.26 -35.35 -4.44
C ARG A 283 -20.79 -35.33 -4.58
N ALA A 284 -21.31 -36.16 -5.49
CA ALA A 284 -22.59 -36.81 -5.22
C ALA A 284 -22.47 -37.38 -3.80
N ALA A 285 -23.45 -37.10 -2.94
CA ALA A 285 -23.39 -37.59 -1.57
C ALA A 285 -23.11 -39.10 -1.59
N PRO A 286 -22.31 -39.66 -0.65
CA PRO A 286 -22.38 -41.10 -0.44
C PRO A 286 -23.86 -41.42 -0.31
N LYS A 287 -24.36 -42.45 -1.02
CA LYS A 287 -25.76 -42.86 -0.92
C LYS A 287 -26.02 -43.22 0.54
N ALA A 288 -26.39 -42.22 1.34
CA ALA A 288 -27.11 -42.41 2.56
C ALA A 288 -28.25 -43.32 2.15
N LYS A 289 -28.37 -44.47 2.83
CA LYS A 289 -29.55 -45.29 2.70
C LYS A 289 -30.70 -44.38 3.11
N CYS A 290 -31.35 -43.74 2.13
CA CYS A 290 -32.66 -43.17 2.32
C CYS A 290 -33.50 -44.38 2.69
N ARG A 291 -33.66 -44.59 4.01
CA ARG A 291 -34.74 -45.38 4.54
C ARG A 291 -35.96 -44.86 3.80
N SER A 292 -36.61 -45.73 3.04
CA SER A 292 -37.76 -45.33 2.25
C SER A 292 -38.79 -44.68 3.17
N LEU A 293 -39.69 -43.87 2.61
CA LEU A 293 -40.74 -43.26 3.42
C LEU A 293 -41.53 -44.35 4.17
N ALA A 294 -41.71 -45.52 3.55
CA ALA A 294 -42.25 -46.73 4.17
C ALA A 294 -41.38 -47.26 5.34
N ASP A 295 -40.05 -47.41 5.19
CA ASP A 295 -39.16 -47.87 6.29
C ASP A 295 -39.21 -46.91 7.51
N LEU A 296 -39.34 -45.60 7.26
CA LEU A 296 -39.52 -44.60 8.31
C LEU A 296 -40.92 -44.69 8.93
N ALA A 297 -41.96 -44.94 8.13
CA ALA A 297 -43.32 -45.13 8.64
C ALA A 297 -43.43 -46.35 9.55
N VAL A 298 -42.74 -47.46 9.26
CA VAL A 298 -42.67 -48.63 10.15
C VAL A 298 -42.06 -48.27 11.51
N PHE A 299 -40.95 -47.53 11.53
CA PHE A 299 -40.29 -47.09 12.76
C PHE A 299 -41.18 -46.17 13.62
N TYR A 300 -41.88 -45.20 13.01
CA TYR A 300 -42.80 -44.34 13.75
C TYR A 300 -44.08 -45.07 14.18
N ALA A 301 -44.56 -46.04 13.40
CA ALA A 301 -45.71 -46.86 13.76
C ALA A 301 -45.43 -47.73 15.01
N GLU A 302 -44.24 -48.33 15.09
CA GLU A 302 -43.80 -49.06 16.30
C GLU A 302 -43.85 -48.13 17.54
N MET A 303 -43.40 -46.88 17.40
CA MET A 303 -43.42 -45.89 18.47
C MET A 303 -44.84 -45.51 18.90
N VAL A 304 -45.76 -45.27 17.96
CA VAL A 304 -47.18 -44.94 18.23
C VAL A 304 -47.92 -46.12 18.88
N ASN A 305 -47.63 -47.34 18.43
CA ASN A 305 -48.25 -48.53 18.98
C ASN A 305 -47.72 -48.83 20.41
N SER A 306 -46.44 -48.54 20.70
CA SER A 306 -45.84 -48.72 22.03
C SER A 306 -46.32 -47.70 23.08
N ASP A 307 -46.61 -48.12 24.32
CA ASP A 307 -47.04 -47.24 25.43
C ASP A 307 -45.94 -46.37 26.06
N LYS A 308 -44.91 -46.04 25.26
CA LYS A 308 -43.84 -45.11 25.65
C LYS A 308 -44.30 -43.66 25.42
N PHE A 309 -43.80 -42.76 26.27
CA PHE A 309 -44.04 -41.32 26.13
C PHE A 309 -43.55 -40.80 24.77
N MET A 310 -44.39 -40.03 24.08
CA MET A 310 -44.11 -39.50 22.74
C MET A 310 -44.60 -38.04 22.64
N PRO A 311 -43.73 -37.06 22.33
CA PRO A 311 -44.12 -35.65 22.18
C PRO A 311 -45.05 -35.41 20.98
N ALA A 312 -46.06 -34.54 21.15
CA ALA A 312 -47.05 -34.24 20.11
C ALA A 312 -46.45 -33.72 18.77
N SER A 313 -45.23 -33.18 18.77
CA SER A 313 -44.54 -32.69 17.57
C SER A 313 -43.61 -33.72 16.90
N THR A 314 -43.51 -34.94 17.42
CA THR A 314 -42.56 -35.97 16.92
C THR A 314 -42.97 -36.56 15.56
N ILE A 315 -44.24 -36.46 15.18
CA ILE A 315 -44.78 -37.05 13.94
C ILE A 315 -45.30 -35.93 13.03
N SER A 316 -44.75 -35.83 11.82
CA SER A 316 -45.22 -34.87 10.82
C SER A 316 -46.52 -35.35 10.14
N ASN A 317 -47.33 -34.43 9.63
CA ASN A 317 -48.56 -34.74 8.90
C ASN A 317 -48.29 -35.77 7.78
N SER A 318 -47.25 -35.57 6.97
CA SER A 318 -46.89 -36.49 5.89
C SER A 318 -46.48 -37.89 6.37
N MET A 319 -45.94 -38.02 7.59
CA MET A 319 -45.63 -39.32 8.19
C MET A 319 -46.90 -39.98 8.76
N ARG A 320 -47.83 -39.20 9.34
CA ARG A 320 -49.16 -39.67 9.75
C ARG A 320 -49.90 -40.29 8.56
N ASP A 321 -49.96 -39.57 7.46
CA ASP A 321 -50.67 -39.98 6.24
C ASP A 321 -50.02 -41.24 5.63
N ALA A 322 -48.68 -41.35 5.66
CA ALA A 322 -47.98 -42.54 5.20
C ALA A 322 -48.21 -43.78 6.09
N MET A 323 -48.21 -43.63 7.43
CA MET A 323 -48.53 -44.74 8.34
C MET A 323 -49.96 -45.25 8.16
N LEU A 324 -50.91 -44.33 7.91
CA LEU A 324 -52.31 -44.67 7.59
C LEU A 324 -52.43 -45.35 6.22
N ALA A 325 -51.76 -44.83 5.19
CA ALA A 325 -51.76 -45.40 3.84
C ALA A 325 -51.12 -46.80 3.78
N HIS A 326 -50.16 -47.09 4.65
CA HIS A 326 -49.56 -48.43 4.81
C HIS A 326 -50.30 -49.32 5.82
N GLY A 327 -51.38 -48.86 6.46
CA GLY A 327 -52.17 -49.63 7.43
C GLY A 327 -51.44 -49.99 8.72
N LEU A 328 -50.37 -49.28 9.07
CA LEU A 328 -49.48 -49.61 10.20
C LEU A 328 -50.00 -49.11 11.57
N VAL A 329 -50.97 -48.19 11.55
CA VAL A 329 -51.59 -47.57 12.73
C VAL A 329 -53.06 -47.24 12.40
N THR A 330 -53.97 -47.34 13.38
CA THR A 330 -55.37 -46.92 13.22
C THR A 330 -55.56 -45.42 13.54
N GLN A 331 -56.59 -44.80 12.96
CA GLN A 331 -56.93 -43.39 13.30
C GLN A 331 -57.27 -43.20 14.78
N GLU A 332 -57.90 -44.19 15.40
CA GLU A 332 -58.23 -44.18 16.83
C GLU A 332 -56.97 -44.12 17.70
N ARG A 333 -55.97 -44.96 17.40
CA ARG A 333 -54.69 -44.97 18.13
C ARG A 333 -53.90 -43.67 17.97
N LEU A 334 -54.02 -42.99 16.82
CA LEU A 334 -53.42 -41.66 16.61
C LEU A 334 -54.14 -40.56 17.42
N ARG A 335 -55.46 -40.65 17.61
CA ARG A 335 -56.23 -39.75 18.49
C ARG A 335 -55.88 -39.95 19.96
N GLU A 336 -55.80 -41.21 20.42
CA GLU A 336 -55.33 -41.54 21.78
C GLU A 336 -53.95 -40.96 22.11
N ARG A 337 -53.09 -40.80 21.11
CA ARG A 337 -51.74 -40.24 21.25
C ARG A 337 -51.63 -38.75 20.94
N GLY A 338 -52.74 -38.04 20.71
CA GLY A 338 -52.73 -36.60 20.45
C GLY A 338 -52.01 -36.19 19.17
N VAL A 339 -51.96 -37.10 18.18
CA VAL A 339 -51.32 -36.87 16.86
C VAL A 339 -52.35 -36.40 15.82
N LEU A 340 -53.65 -36.50 16.13
CA LEU A 340 -54.80 -36.11 15.31
C LEU A 340 -55.62 -35.01 15.99
#